data_AF-A0A1Q3BKT1-F1
#
_entry.id   AF-A0A1Q3BKT1-F1
#
_cell.length_a   1.000
_cell.length_b   1.000
_cell.length_c   1.000
_cell.angle_alpha   90.00
_cell.angle_beta   90.00
_cell.angle_gamma   90.00
#
_symmetry.space_group_name_H-M   'P 1'
#
loop_
_entity.id
_entity.type
_entity.pdbx_description
1 polymer ?
#
loop_
_entity_poly.entity_id
_entity_poly.type
_entity_poly.pdbx_seq_one_letter_code
_entity_poly.pdbx_strand_id
1 'polypeptide(L)'
;MTAYNDIYHEDLVKHLESELSGDFEKAVYCWILDPTDRQAVLAHVAIKKSEPDYHVIVEIACVLSPEELLAVRRAYHLRYKRSLEEDGAATTSGNIRKACVLLWALVSSFRYDGIEVNARLADKEAEILHNAIKDKALNHEEAIRILITRSKLELIATFNSYRDD
;
A
#
# COMPACT_ATOMS: atom_id res chain seq x y z
N MET A 1 -21.51 -4.23 -14.30
CA MET A 1 -21.61 -2.91 -14.96
C MET A 1 -22.07 -3.00 -16.41
N THR A 2 -21.70 -4.04 -17.16
CA THR A 2 -22.13 -4.22 -18.56
C THR A 2 -23.64 -4.30 -18.74
N ALA A 3 -24.36 -5.08 -17.91
CA ALA A 3 -25.81 -5.24 -18.04
C ALA A 3 -26.62 -3.91 -17.96
N TYR A 4 -26.18 -2.92 -17.16
CA TYR A 4 -26.88 -1.63 -17.09
C TYR A 4 -26.68 -0.82 -18.37
N ASN A 5 -25.44 -0.79 -18.88
CA ASN A 5 -25.12 -0.16 -20.16
C ASN A 5 -25.82 -0.86 -21.35
N ASP A 6 -25.98 -2.18 -21.28
CA ASP A 6 -26.65 -2.95 -22.34
C ASP A 6 -28.17 -2.68 -22.40
N ILE A 7 -28.79 -2.38 -21.26
CA ILE A 7 -30.25 -2.13 -21.16
C ILE A 7 -30.58 -0.64 -21.34
N TYR A 8 -29.81 0.25 -20.71
CA TYR A 8 -30.12 1.68 -20.62
C TYR A 8 -29.20 2.55 -21.48
N HIS A 9 -28.14 1.99 -22.06
CA HIS A 9 -27.14 2.74 -22.85
C HIS A 9 -26.48 3.89 -22.09
N GLU A 10 -26.45 3.79 -20.77
CA GLU A 10 -25.90 4.77 -19.85
C GLU A 10 -24.82 4.15 -18.96
N ASP A 11 -23.88 4.99 -18.53
CA ASP A 11 -22.86 4.61 -17.56
C ASP A 11 -23.45 4.71 -16.15
N LEU A 12 -23.66 3.56 -15.50
CA LEU A 12 -24.19 3.46 -14.14
C LEU A 12 -23.42 4.33 -13.14
N VAL A 13 -22.10 4.42 -13.30
CA VAL A 13 -21.25 5.18 -12.38
C VAL A 13 -21.55 6.68 -12.52
N LYS A 14 -21.61 7.18 -13.75
CA LYS A 14 -21.92 8.60 -14.01
C LYS A 14 -23.33 8.97 -13.59
N HIS A 15 -24.29 8.07 -13.76
CA HIS A 15 -25.67 8.30 -13.34
C HIS A 15 -25.78 8.43 -11.81
N LEU A 16 -25.04 7.60 -11.07
CA LEU A 16 -25.01 7.69 -9.61
C LEU A 16 -24.27 8.95 -9.12
N GLU A 17 -23.23 9.40 -9.82
CA GLU A 17 -22.57 10.69 -9.54
C GLU A 17 -23.51 11.89 -9.74
N SER A 18 -24.51 11.82 -10.62
CA SER A 18 -25.49 12.90 -10.78
C SER A 18 -26.62 12.89 -9.74
N GLU A 19 -26.95 11.72 -9.18
CA GLU A 19 -28.08 11.55 -8.26
C GLU A 19 -27.67 11.59 -6.78
N LEU A 20 -26.43 11.20 -6.48
CA LEU A 20 -25.90 11.15 -5.12
C LEU A 20 -25.04 12.37 -4.84
N SER A 21 -24.89 12.72 -3.56
CA SER A 21 -23.99 13.78 -3.14
C SER A 21 -23.34 13.49 -1.80
N GLY A 22 -22.21 14.14 -1.55
CA GLY A 22 -21.53 14.13 -0.26
C GLY A 22 -20.88 12.78 0.07
N ASP A 23 -20.96 12.38 1.34
CA ASP A 23 -20.26 11.17 1.81
C ASP A 23 -20.95 9.88 1.35
N PHE A 24 -22.26 9.93 1.09
CA PHE A 24 -23.00 8.79 0.58
C PHE A 24 -22.60 8.44 -0.85
N GLU A 25 -22.44 9.44 -1.71
CA GLU A 25 -21.91 9.28 -3.08
C GLU A 25 -20.56 8.58 -3.06
N LYS A 26 -19.62 9.08 -2.24
CA LYS A 26 -18.27 8.49 -2.11
C LYS A 26 -18.32 7.04 -1.66
N ALA A 27 -19.19 6.70 -0.71
CA ALA A 27 -19.34 5.34 -0.22
C ALA A 27 -19.88 4.39 -1.30
N VAL A 28 -20.92 4.82 -2.03
CA VAL A 28 -21.52 4.05 -3.13
C VAL A 28 -20.53 3.88 -4.29
N TYR A 29 -19.80 4.94 -4.65
CA TYR A 29 -18.76 4.90 -5.68
C TYR A 29 -17.66 3.90 -5.31
N CYS A 30 -17.16 3.96 -4.07
CA CYS A 30 -16.19 2.99 -3.59
C CYS A 30 -16.74 1.57 -3.66
N TRP A 31 -18.02 1.37 -3.32
CA TRP A 31 -18.62 0.03 -3.27
C TRP A 31 -18.82 -0.63 -4.64
N ILE A 32 -19.15 0.16 -5.67
CA ILE A 32 -19.48 -0.34 -7.01
C ILE A 32 -18.25 -0.75 -7.82
N LEU A 33 -17.10 -0.13 -7.54
CA LEU A 33 -15.86 -0.49 -8.21
C LEU A 33 -15.40 -1.90 -7.82
N ASP A 34 -14.77 -2.57 -8.79
CA ASP A 34 -13.98 -3.78 -8.52
C ASP A 34 -13.03 -3.53 -7.35
N PRO A 35 -12.83 -4.49 -6.43
CA PRO A 35 -11.95 -4.29 -5.27
C PRO A 35 -10.57 -3.74 -5.65
N THR A 36 -10.01 -4.19 -6.77
CA THR A 36 -8.70 -3.77 -7.26
C THR A 36 -8.71 -2.32 -7.76
N ASP A 37 -9.73 -1.97 -8.54
CA ASP A 37 -9.93 -0.61 -9.06
C ASP A 37 -10.21 0.39 -7.92
N ARG A 38 -10.98 -0.03 -6.92
CA ARG A 38 -11.28 0.75 -5.72
C ARG A 38 -10.00 1.12 -4.99
N GLN A 39 -9.11 0.16 -4.74
CA GLN A 39 -7.83 0.42 -4.09
C GLN A 39 -6.94 1.34 -4.93
N ALA A 40 -6.92 1.17 -6.26
CA ALA A 40 -6.19 2.07 -7.15
C ALA A 40 -6.71 3.51 -7.09
N VAL A 41 -8.04 3.70 -7.04
CA VAL A 41 -8.66 5.02 -6.87
C VAL A 41 -8.33 5.61 -5.50
N LEU A 42 -8.44 4.84 -4.42
CA LEU A 42 -8.11 5.31 -3.07
C LEU A 42 -6.65 5.76 -2.99
N ALA A 43 -5.72 4.99 -3.56
CA ALA A 43 -4.31 5.36 -3.63
C ALA A 43 -4.09 6.66 -4.43
N HIS A 44 -4.77 6.81 -5.57
CA HIS A 44 -4.68 8.03 -6.38
C HIS A 44 -5.18 9.27 -5.62
N VAL A 45 -6.36 9.16 -5.01
CA VAL A 45 -6.95 10.24 -4.22
C VAL A 45 -6.04 10.60 -3.05
N ALA A 46 -5.48 9.61 -2.36
CA ALA A 46 -4.54 9.83 -1.26
C ALA A 46 -3.27 10.59 -1.68
N ILE A 47 -2.72 10.30 -2.87
CA ILE A 47 -1.53 10.97 -3.40
C ILE A 47 -1.84 12.38 -3.90
N LYS A 48 -3.01 12.62 -4.49
CA LYS A 48 -3.36 13.91 -5.12
C LYS A 48 -3.87 14.99 -4.14
N LYS A 49 -4.05 14.66 -2.86
CA LYS A 49 -4.37 15.67 -1.82
C LYS A 49 -3.24 16.70 -1.71
N SER A 50 -3.60 17.92 -1.27
CA SER A 50 -2.61 18.99 -0.96
C SER A 50 -1.57 18.52 0.06
N GLU A 51 -2.02 17.73 1.04
CA GLU A 51 -1.19 16.97 1.94
C GLU A 51 -1.46 15.48 1.68
N PRO A 52 -0.48 14.72 1.14
CA PRO A 52 -0.67 13.32 0.81
C PRO A 52 -1.03 12.49 2.05
N ASP A 53 -2.02 11.62 1.89
CA ASP A 53 -2.49 10.74 2.95
C ASP A 53 -1.71 9.44 2.95
N TYR A 54 -0.54 9.47 3.58
CA TYR A 54 0.37 8.32 3.62
C TYR A 54 -0.21 7.11 4.38
N HIS A 55 -1.19 7.30 5.26
CA HIS A 55 -1.83 6.21 6.00
C HIS A 55 -2.57 5.25 5.07
N VAL A 56 -3.30 5.79 4.09
CA VAL A 56 -3.99 4.97 3.07
C VAL A 56 -2.99 4.15 2.26
N ILE A 57 -1.84 4.74 1.91
CA ILE A 57 -0.80 4.03 1.15
C ILE A 57 -0.14 2.92 1.97
N VAL A 58 0.13 3.19 3.26
CA VAL A 58 0.67 2.17 4.19
C VAL A 58 -0.33 1.03 4.35
N GLU A 59 -1.61 1.33 4.50
CA GLU A 59 -2.67 0.32 4.64
C GLU A 59 -2.73 -0.59 3.42
N ILE A 60 -2.80 -0.01 2.21
CA ILE A 60 -2.79 -0.76 0.95
C ILE A 60 -1.55 -1.64 0.82
N ALA A 61 -0.37 -1.12 1.17
CA ALA A 61 0.89 -1.85 1.02
C ALA A 61 1.13 -2.95 2.08
N CYS A 62 0.53 -2.82 3.27
CA CYS A 62 0.74 -3.75 4.39
C CYS A 62 -0.37 -4.80 4.51
N VAL A 63 -1.63 -4.42 4.22
CA VAL A 63 -2.79 -5.30 4.43
C VAL A 63 -2.91 -6.32 3.31
N LEU A 64 -2.79 -5.88 2.05
CA LEU A 64 -2.99 -6.72 0.87
C LEU A 64 -1.95 -7.84 0.77
N SER A 65 -2.33 -8.95 0.14
CA SER A 65 -1.38 -9.98 -0.29
C SER A 65 -0.46 -9.43 -1.40
N PRO A 66 0.70 -10.06 -1.65
CA PRO A 66 1.57 -9.67 -2.76
C PRO A 66 0.87 -9.68 -4.12
N GLU A 67 0.00 -10.66 -4.36
CA GLU A 67 -0.81 -10.80 -5.59
C GLU A 67 -1.87 -9.70 -5.68
N GLU A 68 -2.57 -9.41 -4.58
CA GLU A 68 -3.55 -8.33 -4.52
C GLU A 68 -2.90 -6.97 -4.76
N LEU A 69 -1.75 -6.70 -4.11
CA LEU A 69 -1.00 -5.45 -4.30
C LEU A 69 -0.52 -5.31 -5.76
N LEU A 70 -0.07 -6.41 -6.38
CA LEU A 70 0.28 -6.43 -7.80
C LEU A 70 -0.94 -6.13 -8.68
N ALA A 71 -2.10 -6.69 -8.35
CA ALA A 71 -3.34 -6.40 -9.06
C ALA A 71 -3.70 -4.90 -8.96
N VAL A 72 -3.58 -4.30 -7.77
CA VAL A 72 -3.83 -2.87 -7.54
C VAL A 72 -2.90 -2.00 -8.39
N ARG A 73 -1.61 -2.34 -8.46
CA ARG A 73 -0.64 -1.64 -9.32
C ARG A 73 -1.00 -1.71 -10.80
N ARG A 74 -1.49 -2.88 -11.26
CA ARG A 74 -1.96 -3.06 -12.65
C ARG A 74 -3.22 -2.24 -12.93
N ALA A 75 -4.19 -2.24 -12.01
CA ALA A 75 -5.40 -1.43 -12.11
C ALA A 75 -5.08 0.07 -12.15
N TYR A 76 -4.16 0.52 -11.28
CA TYR A 76 -3.67 1.90 -11.27
C TYR A 76 -3.05 2.29 -12.63
N HIS A 77 -2.17 1.44 -13.17
CA HIS A 77 -1.58 1.68 -14.48
C HIS A 77 -2.64 1.70 -15.59
N LEU A 78 -3.60 0.79 -15.57
CA LEU A 78 -4.66 0.73 -16.58
C LEU A 78 -5.50 2.01 -16.58
N ARG A 79 -5.82 2.51 -15.38
CA ARG A 79 -6.70 3.68 -15.17
C ARG A 79 -6.01 5.01 -15.42
N TYR A 80 -4.81 5.21 -14.87
CA TYR A 80 -4.12 6.50 -14.87
C TYR A 80 -2.97 6.61 -15.88
N LYS A 81 -2.64 5.51 -16.57
CA LYS A 81 -1.53 5.43 -17.54
C LYS A 81 -0.17 5.85 -16.95
N ARG A 82 -0.01 5.65 -15.64
CA ARG A 82 1.18 5.94 -14.84
C ARG A 82 1.35 4.86 -13.78
N SER A 83 2.55 4.71 -13.24
CA SER A 83 2.76 3.83 -12.09
C SER A 83 2.43 4.56 -10.78
N LEU A 84 1.95 3.79 -9.80
CA LEU A 84 1.59 4.31 -8.48
C LEU A 84 2.85 4.85 -7.76
N GLU A 85 3.96 4.18 -8.00
CA GLU A 85 5.29 4.46 -7.48
C GLU A 85 5.85 5.78 -8.02
N GLU A 86 5.69 6.05 -9.32
CA GLU A 86 6.12 7.31 -9.93
C GLU A 86 5.32 8.50 -9.40
N ASP A 87 3.99 8.39 -9.39
CA ASP A 87 3.12 9.46 -8.88
C ASP A 87 3.40 9.71 -7.38
N GLY A 88 3.65 8.65 -6.61
CA GLY A 88 4.03 8.73 -5.21
C GLY A 88 5.39 9.39 -4.96
N ALA A 89 6.41 8.99 -5.71
CA ALA A 89 7.76 9.53 -5.60
C ALA A 89 7.82 11.00 -6.02
N ALA A 90 7.07 11.39 -7.05
CA ALA A 90 6.99 12.78 -7.52
C ALA A 90 6.35 13.73 -6.49
N THR A 91 5.40 13.21 -5.71
CA THR A 91 4.67 14.00 -4.70
C THR A 91 5.50 14.19 -3.42
N THR A 92 6.53 13.37 -3.22
CA THR A 92 7.36 13.40 -2.03
C THR A 92 8.51 14.42 -2.18
N SER A 93 8.44 15.54 -1.45
CA SER A 93 9.54 16.52 -1.37
C SER A 93 9.99 16.78 0.08
N GLY A 94 11.28 17.13 0.27
CA GLY A 94 11.83 17.54 1.57
C GLY A 94 12.36 16.42 2.48
N ASN A 95 12.44 16.70 3.79
CA ASN A 95 13.03 15.83 4.84
C ASN A 95 12.28 14.50 5.05
N ILE A 96 11.07 14.35 4.50
CA ILE A 96 10.24 13.13 4.56
C ILE A 96 10.66 12.12 3.47
N ARG A 97 11.54 12.53 2.53
CA ARG A 97 11.96 11.71 1.38
C ARG A 97 12.40 10.29 1.75
N LYS A 98 13.06 10.08 2.89
CA LYS A 98 13.53 8.74 3.29
C LYS A 98 12.42 7.83 3.85
N ALA A 99 11.51 8.36 4.67
CA ALA A 99 10.33 7.61 5.12
C ALA A 99 9.41 7.26 3.94
N CYS A 100 9.34 8.14 2.95
CA CYS A 100 8.63 7.87 1.71
C CYS A 100 9.39 6.90 0.79
N VAL A 101 10.72 6.87 0.78
CA VAL A 101 11.48 5.81 0.08
C VAL A 101 11.12 4.43 0.63
N LEU A 102 11.05 4.29 1.96
CA LEU A 102 10.56 3.06 2.60
C LEU A 102 9.14 2.70 2.12
N LEU A 103 8.23 3.67 2.13
CA LEU A 103 6.84 3.48 1.71
C LEU A 103 6.72 3.05 0.24
N TRP A 104 7.39 3.75 -0.68
CA TRP A 104 7.30 3.45 -2.11
C TRP A 104 8.04 2.16 -2.47
N ALA A 105 9.09 1.80 -1.74
CA ALA A 105 9.72 0.50 -1.84
C ALA A 105 8.78 -0.62 -1.36
N LEU A 106 7.99 -0.37 -0.31
CA LEU A 106 6.96 -1.29 0.17
C LEU A 106 5.87 -1.52 -0.88
N VAL A 107 5.36 -0.44 -1.50
CA VAL A 107 4.37 -0.51 -2.59
C VAL A 107 4.94 -1.28 -3.79
N SER A 108 6.23 -1.10 -4.08
CA SER A 108 6.91 -1.80 -5.18
C SER A 108 7.15 -3.29 -4.90
N SER A 109 7.13 -3.70 -3.63
CA SER A 109 7.56 -5.03 -3.21
C SER A 109 6.61 -6.13 -3.68
N PHE A 110 7.19 -7.30 -3.96
CA PHE A 110 6.45 -8.56 -4.12
C PHE A 110 7.02 -9.54 -3.10
N ARG A 111 6.48 -9.47 -1.88
CA ARG A 111 6.98 -10.24 -0.73
C ARG A 111 6.65 -11.72 -0.90
N TYR A 112 7.48 -12.56 -0.28
CA TYR A 112 7.17 -13.98 -0.18
C TYR A 112 5.96 -14.19 0.74
N ASP A 113 5.00 -15.00 0.32
CA ASP A 113 3.76 -15.31 1.06
C ASP A 113 3.70 -16.77 1.55
N GLY A 114 4.85 -17.46 1.62
CA GLY A 114 4.92 -18.80 2.19
C GLY A 114 4.92 -18.82 3.72
N ILE A 115 4.81 -20.04 4.26
CA ILE A 115 4.71 -20.31 5.71
C ILE A 115 6.07 -20.52 6.40
N GLU A 116 7.13 -20.55 5.61
CA GLU A 116 8.49 -20.82 6.04
C GLU A 116 9.04 -19.66 6.87
N VAL A 117 9.50 -19.99 8.07
CA VAL A 117 10.07 -19.05 9.03
C VAL A 117 11.43 -19.55 9.50
N ASN A 118 12.43 -18.66 9.54
CA ASN A 118 13.77 -18.98 10.01
C ASN A 118 14.05 -18.32 11.35
N ALA A 119 13.79 -19.03 12.45
CA ALA A 119 13.98 -18.52 13.80
C ALA A 119 15.37 -17.91 14.06
N ARG A 120 16.44 -18.54 13.55
CA ARG A 120 17.82 -18.02 13.74
C ARG A 120 18.06 -16.71 12.99
N LEU A 121 17.37 -16.50 11.87
CA LEU A 121 17.42 -15.24 11.14
C LEU A 121 16.57 -14.19 11.87
N ALA A 122 15.37 -14.57 12.32
CA ALA A 122 14.48 -13.71 13.10
C ALA A 122 15.19 -13.12 14.34
N ASP A 123 15.93 -13.92 15.11
CA ASP A 123 16.69 -13.44 16.28
C ASP A 123 17.76 -12.40 15.90
N LYS A 124 18.51 -12.67 14.82
CA LYS A 124 19.53 -11.72 14.33
C LYS A 124 18.92 -10.42 13.81
N GLU A 125 17.81 -10.52 13.09
CA GLU A 125 17.11 -9.37 12.55
C GLU A 125 16.44 -8.56 13.67
N ALA A 126 16.00 -9.20 14.76
CA ALA A 126 15.50 -8.54 15.96
C ALA A 126 16.59 -7.71 16.63
N GLU A 127 17.81 -8.24 16.78
CA GLU A 127 18.96 -7.52 17.31
C GLU A 127 19.31 -6.28 16.45
N ILE A 128 19.29 -6.44 15.12
CA ILE A 128 19.52 -5.33 14.17
C ILE A 128 18.46 -4.23 14.36
N LEU A 129 17.18 -4.61 14.45
CA LEU A 129 16.10 -3.66 14.69
C LEU A 129 16.26 -2.96 16.06
N HIS A 130 16.67 -3.69 17.10
CA HIS A 130 16.88 -3.15 18.44
C HIS A 130 17.98 -2.10 18.45
N ASN A 131 19.13 -2.40 17.84
CA ASN A 131 20.24 -1.46 17.72
C ASN A 131 19.86 -0.23 16.89
N ALA A 132 19.18 -0.43 15.76
CA ALA A 132 18.72 0.69 14.92
C ALA A 132 17.75 1.63 15.66
N ILE A 133 16.84 1.09 16.48
CA ILE A 133 15.89 1.87 17.27
C ILE A 133 16.59 2.58 18.43
N LYS A 134 17.47 1.88 19.15
CA LYS A 134 18.25 2.42 20.28
C LYS A 134 19.10 3.62 19.85
N ASP A 135 19.72 3.53 18.68
CA ASP A 135 20.56 4.58 18.12
C ASP A 135 19.75 5.69 17.43
N LYS A 136 18.42 5.59 17.44
CA LYS A 136 17.49 6.48 16.72
C LYS A 136 17.85 6.60 15.23
N ALA A 137 18.44 5.55 14.68
CA ALA A 137 18.86 5.45 13.29
C ALA A 137 17.65 5.09 12.41
N LEU A 138 16.71 6.03 12.27
CA LEU A 138 15.49 5.85 11.46
C LEU A 138 15.76 5.51 9.98
N ASN A 139 17.00 5.71 9.52
CA ASN A 139 17.44 5.44 8.15
C ASN A 139 18.41 4.25 8.07
N HIS A 140 18.41 3.35 9.06
CA HIS A 140 19.28 2.18 9.05
C HIS A 140 18.90 1.26 7.88
N GLU A 141 19.81 1.09 6.92
CA GLU A 141 19.54 0.39 5.65
C GLU A 141 19.04 -1.05 5.88
N GLU A 142 19.67 -1.78 6.82
CA GLU A 142 19.22 -3.13 7.14
C GLU A 142 17.83 -3.18 7.80
N ALA A 143 17.49 -2.21 8.67
CA ALA A 143 16.16 -2.16 9.27
C ALA A 143 15.09 -1.92 8.20
N ILE A 144 15.37 -1.02 7.26
CA ILE A 144 14.53 -0.75 6.10
C ILE A 144 14.40 -2.00 5.22
N ARG A 145 15.51 -2.70 4.94
CA ARG A 145 15.52 -3.95 4.16
C ARG A 145 14.65 -5.03 4.81
N ILE A 146 14.76 -5.22 6.12
CA ILE A 146 13.96 -6.19 6.88
C ILE A 146 12.47 -5.90 6.68
N LEU A 147 12.05 -4.66 6.95
CA LEU A 147 10.63 -4.25 6.88
C LEU A 147 10.02 -4.36 5.47
N ILE A 148 10.80 -4.08 4.42
CA ILE A 148 10.29 -4.11 3.03
C ILE A 148 10.26 -5.52 2.44
N THR A 149 11.30 -6.33 2.71
CA THR A 149 11.56 -7.54 1.90
C THR A 149 11.10 -8.84 2.54
N ARG A 150 10.98 -8.88 3.87
CA ARG A 150 10.61 -10.11 4.60
C ARG A 150 9.13 -10.45 4.43
N SER A 151 8.81 -11.75 4.49
CA SER A 151 7.43 -12.22 4.50
C SER A 151 6.72 -11.73 5.76
N LYS A 152 5.38 -11.67 5.73
CA LYS A 152 4.60 -11.25 6.91
C LYS A 152 4.86 -12.17 8.10
N LEU A 153 4.99 -13.48 7.87
CA LEU A 153 5.25 -14.46 8.92
C LEU A 153 6.67 -14.36 9.48
N GLU A 154 7.69 -14.12 8.65
CA GLU A 154 9.05 -13.89 9.13
C GLU A 154 9.13 -12.61 9.96
N LEU A 155 8.46 -11.51 9.53
CA LEU A 155 8.38 -10.28 10.32
C LEU A 155 7.72 -10.48 11.67
N ILE A 156 6.64 -11.27 11.74
CA ILE A 156 5.99 -11.62 13.01
C ILE A 156 6.97 -12.38 13.91
N ALA A 157 7.74 -13.33 13.37
CA ALA A 157 8.76 -14.04 14.14
C ALA A 157 9.85 -13.09 14.65
N THR A 158 10.36 -12.20 13.80
CA THR A 158 11.33 -11.16 14.20
C THR A 158 10.78 -10.27 15.31
N PHE A 159 9.51 -9.85 15.23
CA PHE A 159 8.89 -9.00 16.26
C PHE A 159 8.61 -9.75 17.56
N ASN A 160 8.34 -11.05 17.50
CA ASN A 160 8.23 -11.88 18.69
C ASN A 160 9.60 -12.00 19.38
N SER A 161 10.66 -12.35 18.65
CA SER A 161 12.03 -12.39 19.19
C SER A 161 12.44 -11.03 19.78
N TYR A 162 12.10 -9.93 19.10
CA TYR A 162 12.36 -8.56 19.58
C TYR A 162 11.70 -8.24 20.93
N ARG A 163 10.52 -8.82 21.22
CA ARG A 163 9.78 -8.58 22.48
C ARG A 163 10.29 -9.45 23.61
N ASP A 164 10.78 -10.64 23.28
CA ASP A 164 11.22 -11.63 24.26
C ASP A 164 12.61 -11.28 24.84
N ASP A 165 13.35 -10.38 24.18
CA ASP A 165 14.58 -9.71 24.64
C ASP A 165 14.30 -8.38 25.40
#